data_AF-A0A6J1V4M0-F1
#
_entry.id   AF-A0A6J1V4M0-F1
#
_cell.length_a   1.000
_cell.length_b   1.000
_cell.length_c   1.000
_cell.angle_alpha   90.00
_cell.angle_beta   90.00
_cell.angle_gamma   90.00
#
_symmetry.space_group_name_H-M   'P 1'
#
loop_
_entity.id
_entity.type
_entity.pdbx_description
1 polymer ?
#
loop_
_entity_poly.entity_id
_entity_poly.type
_entity_poly.pdbx_seq_one_letter_code
_entity_poly.pdbx_strand_id
1 'polypeptide(L)'
;MTSGMSKWESGAQLIARLEGRSSLKTLEPCLFAEEGYPIYGDVVEFHGAEGTGKTEMLYHLIARCILPKSRGGLEVSVVFIDTDFHFDMLRLVTLLEYRLSSQGTEATMKCYLERFFLMNCHSSSQLLLSLYSLESMFLSHPSLSLLIVDSMSAFYWIDRANGGENLSLQEANLKKCVQVLQKLVKDHHLVLFATTQSLMQKSSNFVESSEKTECDAGSDYRPFLCKAWRQLVTHRVFFSRHPHPDDTQGFLMTTCHIQNDCVVKRLFCITEQGIQF
;
A
#
# COMPACT_ATOMS: atom_id res chain seq x y z
N MET A 1 27.45 -17.04 -4.55
CA MET A 1 27.80 -17.39 -3.15
C MET A 1 28.38 -16.16 -2.50
N THR A 2 27.56 -15.37 -1.82
CA THR A 2 28.02 -14.33 -0.90
C THR A 2 27.37 -14.64 0.44
N SER A 3 28.24 -15.05 1.35
CA SER A 3 28.09 -15.27 2.78
C SER A 3 26.71 -14.96 3.36
N GLY A 4 26.07 -16.00 3.92
CA GLY A 4 25.26 -15.81 5.11
C GLY A 4 26.15 -15.15 6.17
N MET A 5 26.14 -13.82 6.21
CA MET A 5 26.58 -13.10 7.38
C MET A 5 25.67 -13.59 8.49
N SER A 6 26.27 -14.24 9.50
CA SER A 6 25.60 -14.51 10.75
C SER A 6 24.90 -13.22 11.18
N LYS A 7 23.57 -13.23 11.12
CA LYS A 7 22.75 -12.06 11.40
C LYS A 7 22.69 -11.96 12.92
N TRP A 8 23.72 -11.35 13.50
CA TRP A 8 23.76 -11.08 14.93
C TRP A 8 22.77 -9.94 15.19
N GLU A 9 21.73 -10.23 15.95
CA GLU A 9 20.86 -9.21 16.52
C GLU A 9 21.07 -9.15 18.04
N SER A 10 20.88 -7.98 18.63
CA SER A 10 20.90 -7.86 20.09
C SER A 10 19.64 -8.49 20.68
N GLY A 11 19.69 -8.92 21.95
CA GLY A 11 18.51 -9.45 22.64
C GLY A 11 17.33 -8.47 22.63
N ALA A 12 17.60 -7.16 22.68
CA ALA A 12 16.57 -6.12 22.56
C ALA A 12 15.92 -6.08 21.17
N GLN A 13 16.71 -6.24 20.10
CA GLN A 13 16.19 -6.30 18.72
C GLN A 13 15.35 -7.55 18.50
N LEU A 14 15.78 -8.70 19.04
CA LEU A 14 15.02 -9.93 18.99
C LEU A 14 13.70 -9.78 19.75
N ILE A 15 13.71 -9.24 20.97
CA ILE A 15 12.50 -9.00 21.75
C ILE A 15 11.57 -8.05 21.02
N ALA A 16 12.06 -6.93 20.48
CA ALA A 16 11.23 -5.99 19.71
C ALA A 16 10.59 -6.65 18.47
N ARG A 17 11.27 -7.62 17.84
CA ARG A 17 10.72 -8.44 16.74
C ARG A 17 9.69 -9.45 17.22
N LEU A 18 9.90 -10.05 18.39
CA LEU A 18 9.07 -11.11 18.96
C LEU A 18 7.88 -10.59 19.78
N GLU A 19 7.92 -9.34 20.26
CA GLU A 19 6.89 -8.73 21.11
C GLU A 19 5.50 -8.69 20.46
N GLY A 20 5.38 -9.10 19.19
CA GLY A 20 4.12 -9.25 18.50
C GLY A 20 3.56 -7.89 18.16
N ARG A 21 3.51 -7.59 16.86
CA ARG A 21 2.87 -6.34 16.44
C ARG A 21 1.37 -6.40 16.70
N SER A 22 0.72 -5.24 16.65
CA SER A 22 -0.74 -5.17 16.75
C SER A 22 -1.39 -5.75 15.50
N SER A 23 -2.46 -6.53 15.67
CA SER A 23 -3.13 -7.18 14.55
C SER A 23 -3.96 -6.19 13.74
N LEU A 24 -3.88 -6.28 12.41
CA LEU A 24 -4.67 -5.47 11.47
C LEU A 24 -5.99 -6.14 11.06
N LYS A 25 -6.47 -7.10 11.88
CA LYS A 25 -7.70 -7.88 11.68
C LYS A 25 -8.92 -7.04 11.29
N THR A 26 -9.07 -5.88 11.91
CA THR A 26 -10.24 -5.01 11.74
C THR A 26 -9.89 -3.74 10.96
N LEU A 27 -8.80 -3.76 10.18
CA LEU A 27 -8.31 -2.60 9.44
C LEU A 27 -9.36 -2.06 8.48
N GLU A 28 -9.93 -2.87 7.60
CA GLU A 28 -11.11 -2.49 6.82
C GLU A 28 -11.87 -3.75 6.39
N PRO A 29 -12.95 -4.13 7.09
CA PRO A 29 -13.72 -5.33 6.77
C PRO A 29 -14.20 -5.34 5.31
N CYS A 30 -14.61 -4.20 4.76
CA CYS A 30 -15.12 -4.15 3.38
C CYS A 30 -14.04 -4.45 2.32
N LEU A 31 -12.76 -4.28 2.67
CA LEU A 31 -11.63 -4.57 1.79
C LEU A 31 -11.32 -6.07 1.67
N PHE A 32 -11.58 -6.83 2.75
CA PHE A 32 -11.17 -8.25 2.89
C PHE A 32 -12.30 -9.22 3.27
N ALA A 33 -13.57 -8.77 3.33
CA ALA A 33 -14.71 -9.41 4.01
C ALA A 33 -14.92 -10.92 3.80
N GLU A 34 -14.51 -11.48 2.65
CA GLU A 34 -14.68 -12.91 2.33
C GLU A 34 -13.36 -13.69 2.36
N GLU A 35 -12.22 -13.00 2.30
CA GLU A 35 -10.86 -13.57 2.29
C GLU A 35 -10.21 -13.56 3.69
N GLY A 36 -10.78 -12.80 4.62
CA GLY A 36 -10.33 -12.68 6.00
C GLY A 36 -9.85 -11.26 6.30
N TYR A 37 -8.59 -11.13 6.66
CA TYR A 37 -7.95 -9.86 7.03
C TYR A 37 -6.46 -9.94 6.73
N PRO A 38 -5.78 -8.80 6.51
CA PRO A 38 -4.36 -8.82 6.21
C PRO A 38 -3.60 -9.40 7.40
N ILE A 39 -2.77 -10.40 7.12
CA ILE A 39 -1.88 -11.03 8.09
C ILE A 39 -0.45 -10.50 7.90
N TYR A 40 0.37 -10.66 8.93
CA TYR A 40 1.78 -10.27 8.83
C TYR A 40 2.46 -11.00 7.69
N GLY A 41 3.24 -10.25 6.91
CA GLY A 41 3.84 -10.77 5.69
C GLY A 41 3.07 -10.40 4.43
N ASP A 42 1.82 -9.95 4.54
CA ASP A 42 1.03 -9.60 3.38
C ASP A 42 1.50 -8.34 2.68
N VAL A 43 1.38 -8.39 1.36
CA VAL A 43 1.66 -7.28 0.45
C VAL A 43 0.44 -7.06 -0.42
N VAL A 44 -0.25 -5.95 -0.16
CA VAL A 44 -1.50 -5.56 -0.83
C VAL A 44 -1.18 -4.50 -1.88
N GLU A 45 -1.46 -4.81 -3.14
CA GLU A 45 -1.29 -3.91 -4.27
C GLU A 45 -2.61 -3.24 -4.64
N PHE A 46 -2.68 -1.92 -4.53
CA PHE A 46 -3.78 -1.10 -5.04
C PHE A 46 -3.45 -0.65 -6.46
N HIS A 47 -4.12 -1.25 -7.43
CA HIS A 47 -3.90 -0.96 -8.84
C HIS A 47 -5.06 -0.18 -9.46
N GLY A 48 -4.76 0.81 -10.30
CA GLY A 48 -5.78 1.48 -11.11
C GLY A 48 -5.30 2.78 -11.73
N ALA A 49 -6.08 3.34 -12.64
CA ALA A 49 -5.82 4.65 -13.25
C ALA A 49 -5.78 5.79 -12.21
N GLU A 50 -5.22 6.94 -12.57
CA GLU A 50 -5.26 8.12 -11.71
C GLU A 50 -6.70 8.55 -11.41
N GLY A 51 -6.94 9.08 -10.21
CA GLY A 51 -8.28 9.55 -9.83
C GLY A 51 -9.35 8.46 -9.74
N THR A 52 -8.96 7.23 -9.39
CA THR A 52 -9.88 6.11 -9.07
C THR A 52 -10.05 5.87 -7.57
N GLY A 53 -9.54 6.77 -6.72
CA GLY A 53 -9.74 6.73 -5.26
C GLY A 53 -8.71 5.93 -4.45
N LYS A 54 -7.60 5.49 -5.06
CA LYS A 54 -6.53 4.76 -4.35
C LYS A 54 -5.97 5.52 -3.14
N THR A 55 -5.55 6.77 -3.34
CA THR A 55 -4.96 7.61 -2.27
C THR A 55 -5.98 7.94 -1.18
N GLU A 56 -7.24 8.16 -1.54
CA GLU A 56 -8.33 8.33 -0.57
C GLU A 56 -8.56 7.05 0.27
N MET A 57 -8.40 5.87 -0.33
CA MET A 57 -8.42 4.60 0.41
C MET A 57 -7.24 4.50 1.36
N LEU A 58 -6.05 4.94 0.96
CA LEU A 58 -4.91 4.99 1.85
C LEU A 58 -5.15 5.94 3.03
N TYR A 59 -5.72 7.14 2.82
CA TYR A 59 -6.07 8.04 3.93
C TYR A 59 -7.07 7.40 4.90
N HIS A 60 -8.08 6.73 4.36
CA HIS A 60 -9.06 5.99 5.16
C HIS A 60 -8.39 4.91 6.02
N LEU A 61 -7.48 4.12 5.45
CA LEU A 61 -6.72 3.09 6.19
C LEU A 61 -5.81 3.72 7.25
N ILE A 62 -5.10 4.81 6.93
CA ILE A 62 -4.23 5.53 7.87
C ILE A 62 -5.05 6.03 9.06
N ALA A 63 -6.18 6.70 8.80
CA ALA A 63 -7.04 7.22 9.85
C ALA A 63 -7.52 6.10 10.79
N ARG A 64 -7.96 4.96 10.23
CA ARG A 64 -8.36 3.79 11.02
C ARG A 64 -7.21 3.19 11.83
N CYS A 65 -5.98 3.21 11.31
CA CYS A 65 -4.82 2.74 12.05
C CYS A 65 -4.50 3.61 13.27
N ILE A 66 -4.37 4.93 13.07
CA ILE A 66 -3.83 5.82 14.10
C ILE A 66 -4.84 6.22 15.17
N LEU A 67 -6.15 6.12 14.87
CA LEU A 67 -7.22 6.37 15.82
C LEU A 67 -7.22 5.33 16.95
N PRO A 68 -7.68 5.71 18.16
CA PRO A 68 -7.73 4.81 19.31
C PRO A 68 -8.85 3.78 19.15
N LYS A 69 -8.70 2.64 19.83
CA LYS A 69 -9.68 1.54 19.81
C LYS A 69 -11.08 1.97 20.28
N SER A 70 -11.15 2.90 21.23
CA SER A 70 -12.41 3.47 21.73
C SER A 70 -13.21 4.24 20.66
N ARG A 71 -12.55 4.66 19.56
CA ARG A 71 -13.17 5.31 18.41
C ARG A 71 -13.19 4.42 17.15
N GLY A 72 -13.06 3.11 17.34
CA GLY A 72 -13.07 2.13 16.26
C GLY A 72 -11.79 2.08 15.42
N GLY A 73 -10.69 2.69 15.90
CA GLY A 73 -9.37 2.55 15.29
C GLY A 73 -8.56 1.38 15.86
N LEU A 74 -7.29 1.27 15.48
CA LEU A 74 -6.40 0.18 15.88
C LEU A 74 -5.32 0.60 16.88
N GLU A 75 -5.07 1.91 17.01
CA GLU A 75 -3.99 2.48 17.80
C GLU A 75 -2.60 1.98 17.39
N VAL A 76 -2.37 1.87 16.08
CA VAL A 76 -1.11 1.41 15.50
C VAL A 76 -0.42 2.52 14.75
N SER A 77 0.91 2.43 14.68
CA SER A 77 1.71 3.39 13.94
C SER A 77 1.86 2.99 12.47
N VAL A 78 1.95 3.99 11.59
CA VAL A 78 2.01 3.82 10.13
C VAL A 78 3.19 4.61 9.58
N VAL A 79 3.98 3.98 8.69
CA VAL A 79 4.91 4.70 7.81
C VAL A 79 4.28 4.83 6.43
N PHE A 80 4.24 6.05 5.90
CA PHE A 80 3.83 6.34 4.53
C PHE A 80 5.01 6.90 3.76
N ILE A 81 5.34 6.24 2.65
CA ILE A 81 6.34 6.71 1.70
C ILE A 81 5.62 7.31 0.50
N ASP A 82 5.72 8.63 0.36
CA ASP A 82 5.21 9.36 -0.79
C ASP A 82 6.31 9.50 -1.85
N THR A 83 6.06 8.98 -3.04
CA THR A 83 6.97 9.11 -4.18
C THR A 83 6.46 10.08 -5.23
N ASP A 84 5.16 10.39 -5.20
CA ASP A 84 4.48 11.24 -6.20
C ASP A 84 4.16 12.64 -5.66
N PHE A 85 4.43 12.92 -4.38
CA PHE A 85 4.22 14.21 -3.70
C PHE A 85 2.75 14.66 -3.69
N HIS A 86 1.85 13.69 -3.65
CA HIS A 86 0.40 13.91 -3.64
C HIS A 86 -0.23 13.73 -2.27
N PHE A 87 0.55 13.39 -1.24
CA PHE A 87 0.02 13.28 0.13
C PHE A 87 -0.40 14.66 0.66
N ASP A 88 -1.67 14.78 1.00
CA ASP A 88 -2.28 15.97 1.57
C ASP A 88 -2.57 15.74 3.07
N MET A 89 -1.75 16.38 3.90
CA MET A 89 -1.91 16.33 5.34
C MET A 89 -3.23 16.94 5.82
N LEU A 90 -3.71 18.00 5.17
CA LEU A 90 -4.98 18.63 5.52
C LEU A 90 -6.14 17.68 5.25
N ARG A 91 -6.08 16.92 4.14
CA ARG A 91 -7.08 15.89 3.85
C ARG A 91 -7.14 14.85 4.96
N LEU A 92 -6.00 14.32 5.41
CA LEU A 92 -5.96 13.37 6.54
C LEU A 92 -6.53 13.97 7.83
N VAL A 93 -6.17 15.21 8.16
CA VAL A 93 -6.69 15.90 9.35
C VAL A 93 -8.20 16.06 9.29
N THR A 94 -8.76 16.50 8.16
CA THR A 94 -10.22 16.62 7.96
C THR A 94 -10.93 15.29 8.23
N LEU A 95 -10.36 14.17 7.75
CA LEU A 95 -10.93 12.84 8.01
C LEU A 95 -10.89 12.48 9.50
N LEU A 96 -9.77 12.78 10.18
CA LEU A 96 -9.65 12.55 11.62
C LEU A 96 -10.65 13.40 12.41
N GLU A 97 -10.79 14.69 12.09
CA GLU A 97 -11.72 15.61 12.75
C GLU A 97 -13.16 15.12 12.64
N TYR A 98 -13.55 14.65 11.45
CA TYR A 98 -14.88 14.10 11.24
C TYR A 98 -15.15 12.89 12.16
N ARG A 99 -14.17 11.98 12.28
CA ARG A 99 -14.25 10.81 13.18
C ARG A 99 -14.22 11.19 14.66
N LEU A 100 -13.83 12.43 14.98
CA LEU A 100 -13.86 12.97 16.34
C LEU A 100 -15.17 13.68 16.69
N SER A 101 -16.10 13.84 15.74
CA SER A 101 -17.38 14.53 15.92
C SER A 101 -17.22 15.92 16.53
N SER A 102 -16.16 16.63 16.13
CA SER A 102 -15.84 18.00 16.59
C SER A 102 -15.58 18.15 18.11
N GLN A 103 -15.38 17.04 18.83
CA GLN A 103 -14.98 17.05 20.26
C GLN A 103 -13.46 16.87 20.44
N GLY A 104 -12.71 16.71 19.35
CA GLY A 104 -11.27 16.55 19.38
C GLY A 104 -10.60 17.89 19.72
N THR A 105 -9.79 17.91 20.78
CA THR A 105 -8.87 19.02 21.02
C THR A 105 -7.65 18.92 20.09
N GLU A 106 -6.96 20.02 19.83
CA GLU A 106 -5.70 20.03 19.08
C GLU A 106 -4.67 19.05 19.68
N ALA A 107 -4.59 18.99 21.02
CA ALA A 107 -3.75 18.03 21.73
C ALA A 107 -4.10 16.57 21.39
N THR A 108 -5.40 16.26 21.28
CA THR A 108 -5.87 14.92 20.91
C THR A 108 -5.46 14.58 19.47
N MET A 109 -5.61 15.54 18.54
CA MET A 109 -5.18 15.36 17.15
C MET A 109 -3.68 15.08 17.07
N LYS A 110 -2.87 15.87 17.80
CA LYS A 110 -1.42 15.69 17.87
C LYS A 110 -1.05 14.29 18.34
N CYS A 111 -1.69 13.79 19.41
CA CYS A 111 -1.44 12.42 19.89
C CYS A 111 -1.74 11.33 18.86
N TYR A 112 -2.71 11.53 17.96
CA TYR A 112 -2.97 10.57 16.89
C TYR A 112 -1.94 10.67 15.78
N LEU A 113 -1.56 11.89 15.41
CA LEU A 113 -0.57 12.15 14.37
C LEU A 113 0.85 11.73 14.78
N GLU A 114 1.16 11.65 16.09
CA GLU A 114 2.40 11.07 16.60
C GLU A 114 2.61 9.60 16.18
N ARG A 115 1.54 8.91 15.76
CA ARG A 115 1.61 7.54 15.22
C ARG A 115 1.80 7.49 13.70
N PHE A 116 1.78 8.63 13.01
CA PHE A 116 1.91 8.72 11.57
C PHE A 116 3.27 9.28 11.17
N PHE A 117 3.99 8.56 10.32
CA PHE A 117 5.29 8.97 9.83
C PHE A 117 5.25 9.10 8.30
N LEU A 118 5.46 10.31 7.80
CA LEU A 118 5.52 10.61 6.37
C LEU A 118 6.98 10.74 5.92
N MET A 119 7.32 10.11 4.80
CA MET A 119 8.63 10.21 4.18
C MET A 119 8.47 10.40 2.67
N ASN A 120 9.13 11.43 2.14
CA ASN A 120 9.06 11.74 0.71
C ASN A 120 10.31 11.24 -0.01
N CYS A 121 10.13 10.64 -1.18
CA CYS A 121 11.23 10.14 -2.02
C CYS A 121 11.15 10.74 -3.43
N HIS A 122 12.24 11.32 -3.91
CA HIS A 122 12.31 11.97 -5.23
C HIS A 122 12.90 11.07 -6.32
N SER A 123 13.44 9.90 -5.97
CA SER A 123 14.02 8.95 -6.92
C SER A 123 13.98 7.52 -6.40
N SER A 124 14.14 6.55 -7.30
CA SER A 124 14.24 5.13 -6.97
C SER A 124 15.44 4.81 -6.08
N SER A 125 16.56 5.51 -6.26
CA SER A 125 17.75 5.42 -5.40
C SER A 125 17.47 5.95 -3.99
N GLN A 126 16.77 7.09 -3.86
CA GLN A 126 16.40 7.63 -2.55
C GLN A 126 15.42 6.70 -1.85
N LEU A 127 14.42 6.18 -2.56
CA LEU A 127 13.49 5.17 -2.03
C LEU A 127 14.27 3.96 -1.48
N LEU A 128 15.22 3.43 -2.23
CA LEU A 128 16.04 2.30 -1.78
C LEU A 128 16.82 2.60 -0.48
N LEU A 129 17.47 3.77 -0.40
CA LEU A 129 18.21 4.18 0.79
C LEU A 129 17.27 4.38 1.99
N SER A 130 16.13 5.01 1.76
CA SER A 130 15.08 5.18 2.76
C SER A 130 14.56 3.84 3.28
N LEU A 131 14.36 2.84 2.43
CA LEU A 131 13.96 1.50 2.88
C LEU A 131 15.00 0.85 3.79
N TYR A 132 16.30 1.07 3.55
CA TYR A 132 17.34 0.58 4.45
C TYR A 132 17.33 1.28 5.81
N SER A 133 17.04 2.58 5.87
CA SER A 133 16.98 3.31 7.14
C SER A 133 15.77 2.89 8.00
N LEU A 134 14.66 2.46 7.37
CA LEU A 134 13.47 1.99 8.08
C LEU A 134 13.71 0.76 8.95
N GLU A 135 14.69 -0.10 8.65
CA GLU A 135 15.02 -1.27 9.49
C GLU A 135 15.27 -0.86 10.95
N SER A 136 16.02 0.25 11.15
CA SER A 136 16.26 0.82 12.48
C SER A 136 15.00 1.40 13.12
N MET A 137 14.15 2.06 12.32
CA MET A 137 12.93 2.70 12.79
C MET A 137 11.92 1.69 13.31
N PHE A 138 11.77 0.56 12.62
CA PHE A 138 10.86 -0.52 12.99
C PHE A 138 11.29 -1.25 14.26
N LEU A 139 12.60 -1.27 14.56
CA LEU A 139 13.12 -1.83 15.82
C LEU A 139 12.86 -0.89 17.00
N SER A 140 12.97 0.42 16.78
CA SER A 140 12.73 1.44 17.81
C SER A 140 11.25 1.70 18.09
N HIS A 141 10.35 1.34 17.17
CA HIS A 141 8.91 1.56 17.30
C HIS A 141 8.14 0.24 17.09
N PRO A 142 7.93 -0.57 18.14
CA PRO A 142 7.17 -1.82 18.07
C PRO A 142 5.70 -1.64 17.63
N SER A 143 5.12 -0.45 17.82
CA SER A 143 3.76 -0.12 17.39
C SER A 143 3.58 -0.02 15.87
N LEU A 144 4.67 0.14 15.10
CA LEU A 144 4.62 0.26 13.63
C LEU A 144 4.19 -1.04 12.96
N SER A 145 2.94 -1.14 12.54
CA SER A 145 2.41 -2.40 11.98
C SER A 145 2.11 -2.31 10.48
N LEU A 146 2.11 -1.10 9.92
CA LEU A 146 1.73 -0.81 8.55
C LEU A 146 2.78 0.03 7.84
N LEU A 147 3.22 -0.43 6.68
CA LEU A 147 4.05 0.33 5.73
C LEU A 147 3.22 0.59 4.47
N ILE A 148 3.21 1.83 4.00
CA ILE A 148 2.51 2.25 2.78
C ILE A 148 3.51 2.86 1.82
N VAL A 149 3.45 2.50 0.54
CA VAL A 149 4.24 3.13 -0.54
C VAL A 149 3.30 3.60 -1.66
N ASP A 150 3.14 4.91 -1.78
CA ASP A 150 2.33 5.55 -2.84
C ASP A 150 3.27 6.38 -3.73
N SER A 151 3.76 5.87 -4.86
CA SER A 151 3.48 4.61 -5.55
C SER A 151 4.75 3.82 -5.89
N MET A 152 4.64 2.50 -6.01
CA MET A 152 5.74 1.65 -6.49
C MET A 152 6.07 1.86 -7.98
N SER A 153 5.20 2.57 -8.71
CA SER A 153 5.33 2.84 -10.14
C SER A 153 5.94 4.21 -10.48
N ALA A 154 6.10 5.11 -9.51
CA ALA A 154 6.49 6.51 -9.75
C ALA A 154 7.75 6.68 -10.59
N PHE A 155 8.78 5.89 -10.33
CA PHE A 155 10.08 6.01 -11.01
C PHE A 155 10.22 5.11 -12.24
N TYR A 156 9.15 4.42 -12.66
CA TYR A 156 9.23 3.41 -13.72
C TYR A 156 9.89 3.93 -14.99
N TRP A 157 9.40 5.04 -15.56
CA TRP A 157 9.91 5.56 -16.82
C TRP A 157 11.34 6.09 -16.71
N ILE A 158 11.69 6.71 -15.58
CA ILE A 158 13.02 7.25 -15.33
C ILE A 158 14.04 6.10 -15.24
N ASP A 159 13.72 5.04 -14.49
CA ASP A 159 14.57 3.87 -14.36
C ASP A 159 14.73 3.13 -15.70
N ARG A 160 13.66 3.01 -16.50
CA ARG A 160 13.71 2.47 -17.87
C ARG A 160 14.65 3.26 -18.77
N ALA A 161 14.56 4.60 -18.73
CA ALA A 161 15.44 5.45 -19.53
C ALA A 161 16.91 5.31 -19.11
N ASN A 162 17.18 5.30 -17.80
CA ASN A 162 18.54 5.17 -17.25
C ASN A 162 19.18 3.81 -17.53
N GLY A 163 18.38 2.74 -17.67
CA GLY A 163 18.88 1.40 -17.96
C GLY A 163 19.30 1.15 -19.42
N GLY A 164 19.05 2.10 -20.33
CA GLY A 164 19.38 1.95 -21.75
C GLY A 164 18.67 0.74 -22.38
N GLU A 165 19.39 -0.08 -23.14
CA GLU A 165 18.82 -1.29 -23.77
C GLU A 165 18.77 -2.51 -22.83
N ASN A 166 19.42 -2.44 -21.67
CA ASN A 166 19.56 -3.59 -20.78
C ASN A 166 18.41 -3.63 -19.76
N LEU A 167 17.46 -4.54 -19.97
CA LEU A 167 16.32 -4.76 -19.09
C LEU A 167 16.72 -4.99 -17.62
N SER A 168 17.88 -5.62 -17.37
CA SER A 168 18.34 -5.85 -15.99
C SER A 168 18.74 -4.56 -15.29
N LEU A 169 19.34 -3.61 -16.01
CA LEU A 169 19.68 -2.28 -15.49
C LEU A 169 18.42 -1.42 -15.35
N GLN A 170 17.52 -1.50 -16.32
CA GLN A 170 16.23 -0.82 -16.30
C GLN A 170 15.39 -1.17 -15.05
N GLU A 171 15.46 -2.40 -14.58
CA GLU A 171 14.71 -2.88 -13.41
C GLU A 171 15.55 -2.97 -12.12
N ALA A 172 16.83 -2.55 -12.16
CA ALA A 172 17.78 -2.84 -11.09
C ALA A 172 17.37 -2.23 -9.74
N ASN A 173 16.95 -0.96 -9.75
CA ASN A 173 16.56 -0.26 -8.52
C ASN A 173 15.27 -0.84 -7.95
N LEU A 174 14.23 -1.00 -8.78
CA LEU A 174 12.98 -1.63 -8.36
C LEU A 174 13.22 -3.04 -7.77
N LYS A 175 14.03 -3.88 -8.42
CA LYS A 175 14.37 -5.21 -7.90
C LYS A 175 14.99 -5.15 -6.50
N LYS A 176 15.91 -4.21 -6.26
CA LYS A 176 16.51 -4.00 -4.94
C LYS A 176 15.48 -3.50 -3.93
N CYS A 177 14.63 -2.54 -4.28
CA CYS A 177 13.55 -2.06 -3.41
C CYS A 177 12.64 -3.21 -2.99
N VAL A 178 12.21 -4.06 -3.93
CA VAL A 178 11.36 -5.22 -3.67
C VAL A 178 12.05 -6.22 -2.73
N GLN A 179 13.35 -6.47 -2.91
CA GLN A 179 14.11 -7.36 -2.01
C GLN A 179 14.15 -6.81 -0.58
N VAL A 180 14.40 -5.51 -0.41
CA VAL A 180 14.42 -4.86 0.90
C VAL A 180 13.02 -4.84 1.52
N LEU A 181 11.98 -4.49 0.76
CA LEU A 181 10.59 -4.54 1.21
C LEU A 181 10.19 -5.95 1.68
N GLN A 182 10.51 -6.97 0.89
CA GLN A 182 10.25 -8.35 1.26
C GLN A 182 10.94 -8.73 2.58
N LYS A 183 12.19 -8.31 2.75
CA LYS A 183 12.93 -8.51 4.00
C LYS A 183 12.22 -7.80 5.15
N LEU A 184 11.91 -6.51 5.02
CA LEU A 184 11.25 -5.70 6.05
C LEU A 184 9.92 -6.29 6.50
N VAL A 185 9.07 -6.65 5.53
CA VAL A 185 7.73 -7.20 5.76
C VAL A 185 7.80 -8.52 6.53
N LYS A 186 8.70 -9.43 6.15
CA LYS A 186 8.88 -10.72 6.80
C LYS A 186 9.57 -10.61 8.16
N ASP A 187 10.65 -9.84 8.23
CA ASP A 187 11.50 -9.73 9.41
C ASP A 187 10.83 -8.97 10.55
N HIS A 188 10.02 -7.97 10.23
CA HIS A 188 9.38 -7.12 11.21
C HIS A 188 7.89 -7.39 11.34
N HIS A 189 7.35 -8.46 10.76
CA HIS A 189 5.93 -8.79 10.84
C HIS A 189 5.03 -7.59 10.48
N LEU A 190 5.30 -6.96 9.33
CA LEU A 190 4.54 -5.81 8.85
C LEU A 190 3.49 -6.25 7.84
N VAL A 191 2.52 -5.38 7.57
CA VAL A 191 1.71 -5.43 6.36
C VAL A 191 2.13 -4.27 5.46
N LEU A 192 2.32 -4.57 4.17
CA LEU A 192 2.68 -3.57 3.16
C LEU A 192 1.49 -3.29 2.26
N PHE A 193 1.14 -2.02 2.13
CA PHE A 193 0.26 -1.53 1.07
C PHE A 193 1.09 -0.75 0.08
N ALA A 194 0.84 -0.96 -1.20
CA ALA A 194 1.50 -0.20 -2.24
C ALA A 194 0.52 0.11 -3.37
N THR A 195 0.63 1.31 -3.94
CA THR A 195 -0.15 1.66 -5.13
C THR A 195 0.67 1.43 -6.39
N THR A 196 -0.03 1.10 -7.48
CA THR A 196 0.52 1.09 -8.83
C THR A 196 -0.46 1.73 -9.80
N GLN A 197 0.07 2.54 -10.72
CA GLN A 197 -0.72 3.21 -11.74
C GLN A 197 -0.88 2.34 -12.99
N SER A 198 -1.97 2.52 -13.73
CA SER A 198 -2.14 1.90 -15.04
C SER A 198 -1.36 2.69 -16.10
N LEU A 199 -0.10 2.31 -16.33
CA LEU A 199 0.80 2.99 -17.27
C LEU A 199 0.69 2.49 -18.72
N MET A 200 0.15 1.28 -18.93
CA MET A 200 0.05 0.66 -20.25
C MET A 200 -1.42 0.57 -20.66
N GLN A 201 -1.81 1.31 -21.69
CA GLN A 201 -3.11 1.16 -22.34
C GLN A 201 -3.04 0.13 -23.48
N LYS A 202 -4.10 -0.65 -23.71
CA LYS A 202 -4.27 -1.38 -24.97
C LYS A 202 -4.49 -0.37 -26.09
N SER A 203 -3.71 -0.45 -27.16
CA SER A 203 -4.15 0.08 -28.45
C SER A 203 -5.31 -0.79 -28.93
N SER A 204 -6.43 -0.19 -29.32
CA SER A 204 -7.64 -0.87 -29.78
C SER A 204 -7.48 -1.68 -31.09
N ASN A 205 -6.26 -1.85 -31.62
CA ASN A 205 -5.99 -2.34 -32.98
C ASN A 205 -5.01 -3.53 -33.07
N PHE A 206 -4.72 -4.27 -32.01
CA PHE A 206 -3.98 -5.53 -32.14
C PHE A 206 -4.91 -6.74 -31.97
N VAL A 207 -5.18 -7.41 -33.09
CA VAL A 207 -5.83 -8.73 -33.15
C VAL A 207 -4.88 -9.73 -32.48
N GLU A 208 -5.13 -10.05 -31.21
CA GLU A 208 -4.42 -11.12 -30.50
C GLU A 208 -5.10 -12.47 -30.75
N SER A 209 -4.33 -13.39 -31.33
CA SER A 209 -4.57 -14.83 -31.28
C SER A 209 -3.91 -15.37 -30.01
N SER A 210 -4.71 -16.06 -29.18
CA SER A 210 -4.33 -16.95 -28.06
C SER A 210 -3.63 -16.26 -26.86
N GLU A 211 -4.02 -16.38 -25.60
CA GLU A 211 -4.84 -17.36 -24.86
C GLU A 211 -5.76 -16.59 -23.90
N LYS A 212 -7.04 -16.96 -23.85
CA LYS A 212 -8.01 -16.38 -22.91
C LYS A 212 -7.84 -17.04 -21.55
N THR A 213 -7.44 -16.26 -20.54
CA THR A 213 -7.67 -16.60 -19.14
C THR A 213 -8.81 -15.71 -18.64
N GLU A 214 -9.91 -16.34 -18.23
CA GLU A 214 -11.16 -15.70 -17.80
C GLU A 214 -11.04 -15.16 -16.37
N CYS A 215 -11.08 -13.83 -16.23
CA CYS A 215 -11.63 -13.14 -15.07
C CYS A 215 -12.00 -11.69 -15.46
N ASP A 216 -13.28 -11.49 -15.77
CA ASP A 216 -13.87 -10.28 -16.36
C ASP A 216 -14.06 -9.12 -15.35
N ALA A 217 -13.07 -8.89 -14.49
CA ALA A 217 -13.07 -7.81 -13.50
C ALA A 217 -11.81 -6.93 -13.53
N GLY A 218 -10.87 -7.24 -14.43
CA GLY A 218 -9.59 -6.54 -14.60
C GLY A 218 -9.03 -6.67 -16.01
N SER A 219 -9.89 -6.67 -17.04
CA SER A 219 -9.57 -7.00 -18.44
C SER A 219 -8.48 -6.14 -19.10
N ASP A 220 -8.07 -5.05 -18.43
CA ASP A 220 -7.02 -4.12 -18.85
C ASP A 220 -5.74 -4.14 -17.99
N TYR A 221 -5.65 -4.99 -16.95
CA TYR A 221 -4.43 -5.09 -16.14
C TYR A 221 -3.31 -5.76 -16.92
N ARG A 222 -2.27 -4.98 -17.28
CA ARG A 222 -1.02 -5.51 -17.82
C ARG A 222 0.10 -5.36 -16.79
N PRO A 223 0.64 -6.46 -16.25
CA PRO A 223 1.76 -6.39 -15.32
C PRO A 223 2.99 -5.79 -16.01
N PHE A 224 3.42 -4.60 -15.60
CA PHE A 224 4.58 -3.90 -16.18
C PHE A 224 5.78 -3.81 -15.22
N LEU A 225 5.54 -3.96 -13.92
CA LEU A 225 6.60 -4.02 -12.91
C LEU A 225 7.34 -5.36 -12.95
N CYS A 226 8.55 -5.36 -12.41
CA CYS A 226 9.47 -6.49 -12.48
C CYS A 226 8.87 -7.77 -11.86
N LYS A 227 9.35 -8.94 -12.29
CA LYS A 227 8.86 -10.25 -11.80
C LYS A 227 8.92 -10.39 -10.28
N ALA A 228 9.93 -9.80 -9.64
CA ALA A 228 10.08 -9.83 -8.19
C ALA A 228 8.90 -9.18 -7.47
N TRP A 229 8.40 -8.02 -7.95
CA TRP A 229 7.23 -7.36 -7.39
C TRP A 229 6.00 -8.26 -7.49
N ARG A 230 5.76 -8.83 -8.67
CA ARG A 230 4.58 -9.67 -8.95
C ARG A 230 4.52 -10.91 -8.07
N GLN A 231 5.69 -11.46 -7.70
CA GLN A 231 5.79 -12.61 -6.80
C GLN A 231 5.69 -12.23 -5.31
N LEU A 232 5.94 -10.95 -4.99
CA LEU A 232 5.86 -10.45 -3.62
C LEU A 232 4.41 -10.12 -3.21
N VAL A 233 3.61 -9.57 -4.14
CA VAL A 233 2.20 -9.22 -3.90
C VAL A 233 1.40 -10.47 -3.52
N THR A 234 0.63 -10.40 -2.43
CA THR A 234 -0.27 -11.47 -1.97
C THR A 234 -1.72 -11.19 -2.35
N HIS A 235 -2.12 -9.90 -2.28
CA HIS A 235 -3.47 -9.46 -2.62
C HIS A 235 -3.39 -8.33 -3.65
N ARG A 236 -4.26 -8.34 -4.66
CA ARG A 236 -4.40 -7.24 -5.60
C ARG A 236 -5.80 -6.68 -5.54
N VAL A 237 -5.90 -5.36 -5.43
CA VAL A 237 -7.17 -4.63 -5.37
C VAL A 237 -7.21 -3.66 -6.53
N PHE A 238 -8.16 -3.85 -7.43
CA PHE A 238 -8.36 -3.03 -8.62
C PHE A 238 -9.36 -1.92 -8.35
N PHE A 239 -8.97 -0.68 -8.67
CA PHE A 239 -9.78 0.52 -8.52
C PHE A 239 -10.18 1.07 -9.88
N SER A 240 -11.47 1.28 -10.07
CA SER A 240 -12.06 1.84 -11.30
C SER A 240 -13.17 2.83 -10.97
N ARG A 241 -13.46 3.75 -11.89
CA ARG A 241 -14.62 4.64 -11.77
C ARG A 241 -15.88 3.87 -12.16
N HIS A 242 -16.95 4.04 -11.39
CA HIS A 242 -18.23 3.44 -11.66
C HIS A 242 -19.32 4.53 -11.64
N PRO A 243 -20.04 4.76 -12.76
CA PRO A 243 -21.13 5.74 -12.76
C PRO A 243 -22.22 5.29 -11.78
N HIS A 244 -22.59 6.17 -10.84
CA HIS A 244 -23.73 5.94 -9.95
C HIS A 244 -25.00 6.54 -10.56
N PRO A 245 -26.18 5.92 -10.40
CA PRO A 245 -27.44 6.44 -10.95
C PRO A 245 -27.83 7.86 -10.49
N ASP A 246 -27.27 8.35 -9.37
CA ASP A 246 -27.55 9.67 -8.77
C ASP A 246 -26.55 10.77 -9.19
N ASP A 247 -25.82 10.59 -10.30
CA ASP A 247 -24.79 11.53 -10.82
C ASP A 247 -23.61 11.82 -9.85
N THR A 248 -23.55 11.09 -8.73
CA THR A 248 -22.40 11.06 -7.83
C THR A 248 -21.31 10.14 -8.40
N GLN A 249 -20.05 10.57 -8.32
CA GLN A 249 -18.92 9.74 -8.77
C GLN A 249 -18.76 8.55 -7.82
N GLY A 250 -19.27 7.40 -8.22
CA GLY A 250 -19.02 6.12 -7.59
C GLY A 250 -17.69 5.51 -8.04
N PHE A 251 -17.16 4.64 -7.21
CA PHE A 251 -15.96 3.87 -7.49
C PHE A 251 -16.25 2.39 -7.27
N LEU A 252 -15.60 1.55 -8.06
CA LEU A 252 -15.66 0.10 -7.92
C LEU A 252 -14.27 -0.40 -7.54
N MET A 253 -14.26 -1.14 -6.45
CA MET A 253 -13.11 -1.88 -5.95
C MET A 253 -13.32 -3.37 -6.20
N THR A 254 -12.33 -4.02 -6.81
CA THR A 254 -12.33 -5.49 -6.99
C THR A 254 -11.10 -6.05 -6.28
N THR A 255 -11.31 -6.76 -5.18
CA THR A 255 -10.25 -7.49 -4.46
C THR A 255 -10.08 -8.88 -5.07
N CYS A 256 -8.83 -9.26 -5.32
CA CYS A 256 -8.45 -10.59 -5.82
C CYS A 256 -7.32 -11.18 -4.95
N HIS A 257 -7.59 -12.30 -4.26
CA HIS A 257 -6.55 -13.11 -3.64
C HIS A 257 -5.81 -13.95 -4.67
N ILE A 258 -4.48 -13.77 -4.77
CA ILE A 258 -3.69 -14.43 -5.83
C ILE A 258 -3.63 -15.96 -5.67
N GLN A 259 -3.83 -16.50 -4.47
CA GLN A 259 -3.75 -17.95 -4.25
C GLN A 259 -5.09 -18.67 -4.35
N ASN A 260 -6.21 -17.97 -4.13
CA ASN A 260 -7.54 -18.60 -3.98
C ASN A 260 -8.48 -18.26 -5.14
N ASP A 261 -8.04 -17.39 -6.06
CA ASP A 261 -8.84 -16.85 -7.18
C ASP A 261 -10.23 -16.32 -6.76
N CYS A 262 -10.37 -15.93 -5.49
CA CYS A 262 -11.57 -15.29 -4.98
C CYS A 262 -11.61 -13.86 -5.51
N VAL A 263 -12.79 -13.42 -5.95
CA VAL A 263 -12.99 -12.08 -6.50
C VAL A 263 -14.17 -11.45 -5.79
N VAL A 264 -13.91 -10.38 -5.04
CA VAL A 264 -14.92 -9.63 -4.30
C VAL A 264 -15.02 -8.23 -4.89
N LYS A 265 -16.23 -7.85 -5.31
CA LYS A 265 -16.54 -6.50 -5.83
C LYS A 265 -17.27 -5.69 -4.77
N ARG A 266 -16.82 -4.46 -4.53
CA ARG A 266 -17.47 -3.50 -3.63
C ARG A 266 -17.53 -2.13 -4.29
N LEU A 267 -18.69 -1.51 -4.23
CA LEU A 267 -18.84 -0.10 -4.56
C LEU A 267 -18.42 0.73 -3.37
N PHE A 268 -17.89 1.92 -3.63
CA PHE A 268 -17.67 2.93 -2.62
C PHE A 268 -17.77 4.32 -3.22
N CYS A 269 -18.01 5.33 -2.39
CA CYS A 269 -17.95 6.73 -2.76
C CYS A 269 -16.94 7.47 -1.89
N ILE A 270 -16.43 8.57 -2.42
CA ILE A 270 -15.53 9.47 -1.72
C ILE A 270 -16.33 10.71 -1.34
N THR A 271 -16.41 10.98 -0.05
CA THR A 271 -17.11 12.13 0.51
C THR A 271 -16.15 12.99 1.34
N GLU A 272 -16.58 14.14 1.81
CA GLU A 272 -15.80 14.94 2.76
C GLU A 272 -15.43 14.15 4.03
N GLN A 273 -16.30 13.21 4.41
CA GLN A 273 -16.18 12.33 5.59
C GLN A 273 -15.23 11.15 5.37
N GLY A 274 -14.72 10.98 4.14
CA GLY A 274 -13.90 9.86 3.71
C GLY A 274 -14.68 8.85 2.88
N ILE A 275 -14.23 7.61 2.92
CA ILE A 275 -14.79 6.51 2.15
C ILE A 275 -16.05 5.97 2.80
N GLN A 276 -17.08 5.76 1.98
CA GLN A 276 -18.31 5.09 2.35
C GLN A 276 -18.55 3.94 1.36
N PHE A 277 -18.80 2.74 1.88
CA PHE A 277 -19.10 1.52 1.12
C PHE A 277 -20.61 1.33 0.97
#